data_AF-A0A2M7MN57-F1
#
_entry.id   AF-A0A2M7MN57-F1
#
_cell.length_a   1.000
_cell.length_b   1.000
_cell.length_c   1.000
_cell.angle_alpha   90.00
_cell.angle_beta   90.00
_cell.angle_gamma   90.00
#
_symmetry.space_group_name_H-M   'P 1'
#
loop_
_entity.id
_entity.type
_entity.pdbx_description
1 polymer ?
#
loop_
_entity_poly.entity_id
_entity_poly.type
_entity_poly.pdbx_seq_one_letter_code
_entity_poly.pdbx_strand_id
1 'polypeptide(L)'
;FVGMSLANPNYHDTEMQLNKKFDEFVKDYDGRVTLGSLFHIAENFGWVKPIVKFWYFDDRGVMKISRTRFKRLLESEGFCKYRIDGNYLFVRIRQNIVEEIDCIDVKETVMHYLESFAVEDLEGTTRTELIDILIKSAQQLFSIQFLEFLITRTIKFNKDCDKKGYFYFQNGYAEIEENRIQFKDYKTLEKHIWRKQIIKRNYVTTEKRSMFEDLLFNICRIEVRRYEALKSGIGYLLHAYKDPSNAKAVIFIDEKLSEGSFGRSGKGLVIKGVSHIRNTVVEDGRNFNPSKNFAFQRVKADTSIIAIEDIGMRFPFERLFSIITDGITIERKNKDEMFLSGNESPKLVISTNYSIKGVDDSTLDRQFVIEFSDYYNKNYRPFDEFGKRFYDGWNETEWNSFDCFMIECLQLYLMRGLVAYEYVNLEKKKLIDETSIEFSEYSEGLELEKEYDKKELFEDFKKEYSDYDSDGPGKLTQRKLTHWFKMFGRIKGLNIVENKSGAKRTIVIVNPHPSPLP
;
A
#
# COMPACT_ATOMS: atom_id res chain seq x y z
N PHE A 1 -25.48 29.48 15.61
CA PHE A 1 -25.49 28.95 16.98
C PHE A 1 -26.73 29.41 17.72
N VAL A 2 -26.86 30.69 18.10
CA VAL A 2 -28.02 31.25 18.82
C VAL A 2 -29.37 30.84 18.22
N GLY A 3 -29.61 31.11 16.93
CA GLY A 3 -30.87 30.70 16.28
C GLY A 3 -31.09 29.19 16.14
N MET A 4 -30.02 28.38 16.20
CA MET A 4 -30.13 26.91 16.21
C MET A 4 -30.38 26.34 17.61
N SER A 5 -29.83 26.99 18.64
CA SER A 5 -29.98 26.61 20.03
C SER A 5 -31.33 27.05 20.59
N LEU A 6 -31.81 28.25 20.24
CA LEU A 6 -33.15 28.73 20.59
C LEU A 6 -34.28 27.91 19.95
N ALA A 7 -34.00 27.23 18.84
CA ALA A 7 -34.94 26.31 18.18
C ALA A 7 -34.88 24.87 18.75
N ASN A 8 -33.97 24.60 19.70
CA ASN A 8 -33.81 23.28 20.31
C ASN A 8 -34.63 23.20 21.61
N PRO A 9 -35.73 22.42 21.67
CA PRO A 9 -36.60 22.35 22.85
C PRO A 9 -35.90 21.78 24.09
N ASN A 10 -34.76 21.10 23.92
CA ASN A 10 -33.95 20.54 25.01
C ASN A 10 -32.81 21.48 25.45
N TYR A 11 -32.75 22.70 24.90
CA TYR A 11 -31.70 23.68 25.20
C TYR A 11 -32.32 24.95 25.79
N HIS A 12 -32.14 25.15 27.10
CA HIS A 12 -32.87 26.17 27.87
C HIS A 12 -32.09 27.46 28.15
N ASP A 13 -30.91 27.64 27.55
CA ASP A 13 -30.17 28.87 27.71
C ASP A 13 -30.88 30.04 27.01
N THR A 14 -30.97 31.16 27.72
CA THR A 14 -31.35 32.45 27.13
C THR A 14 -30.32 32.89 26.09
N GLU A 15 -30.72 33.74 25.15
CA GLU A 15 -29.83 34.33 24.14
C GLU A 15 -28.57 34.98 24.76
N MET A 16 -28.72 35.62 25.93
CA MET A 16 -27.61 36.21 26.68
C MET A 16 -26.64 35.15 27.22
N GLN A 17 -27.14 34.03 27.74
CA GLN A 17 -26.31 32.91 28.22
C GLN A 17 -25.58 32.23 27.06
N LEU A 18 -26.26 32.08 25.91
CA LEU A 18 -25.69 31.56 24.67
C LEU A 18 -24.55 32.44 24.15
N ASN A 19 -24.74 33.77 24.12
CA ASN A 19 -23.71 34.71 23.72
C ASN A 19 -22.52 34.67 24.69
N LYS A 20 -22.78 34.61 26.01
CA LYS A 20 -21.71 34.49 27.01
C LYS A 20 -20.88 33.21 26.84
N LYS A 21 -21.52 32.06 26.62
CA LYS A 21 -20.82 30.79 26.36
C LYS A 21 -20.03 30.83 25.05
N PHE A 22 -20.57 31.49 24.03
CA PHE A 22 -19.88 31.69 22.76
C PHE A 22 -18.66 32.63 22.90
N ASP A 23 -18.77 33.69 23.71
CA ASP A 23 -17.68 34.63 23.97
C ASP A 23 -16.57 34.01 24.84
N GLU A 24 -16.93 33.18 25.83
CA GLU A 24 -15.98 32.35 26.59
C GLU A 24 -15.26 31.37 25.66
N PHE A 25 -15.99 30.73 24.74
CA PHE A 25 -15.43 29.88 23.70
C PHE A 25 -14.44 30.61 22.78
N VAL A 26 -14.69 31.86 22.39
CA VAL A 26 -13.77 32.64 21.56
C VAL A 26 -12.49 33.04 22.33
N LYS A 27 -12.57 33.21 23.65
CA LYS A 27 -11.44 33.63 24.49
C LYS A 27 -10.40 32.53 24.73
N ASP A 28 -10.81 31.29 24.85
CA ASP A 28 -9.91 30.15 25.13
C ASP A 28 -9.33 29.50 23.87
N TYR A 29 -9.50 30.13 22.69
CA TYR A 29 -9.38 29.41 21.41
C TYR A 29 -8.34 29.99 20.44
N ASP A 30 -7.62 29.08 19.76
CA ASP A 30 -6.42 29.34 18.95
C ASP A 30 -6.67 29.70 17.48
N GLY A 31 -7.93 29.96 17.12
CA GLY A 31 -8.30 30.65 15.88
C GLY A 31 -8.78 29.80 14.70
N ARG A 32 -9.19 28.53 14.87
CA ARG A 32 -9.66 27.67 13.75
C ARG A 32 -11.04 27.00 13.96
N VAL A 33 -12.11 27.79 14.04
CA VAL A 33 -13.47 27.24 14.21
C VAL A 33 -14.02 26.75 12.87
N THR A 34 -14.27 25.45 12.75
CA THR A 34 -15.11 24.89 11.67
C THR A 34 -16.55 24.71 12.15
N LEU A 35 -17.51 24.64 11.23
CA LEU A 35 -18.91 24.34 11.56
C LEU A 35 -19.04 22.99 12.30
N GLY A 36 -18.18 22.02 12.00
CA GLY A 36 -18.13 20.72 12.67
C GLY A 36 -17.61 20.80 14.12
N SER A 37 -16.58 21.62 14.35
CA SER A 37 -16.08 21.91 15.71
C SER A 37 -17.17 22.53 16.59
N LEU A 38 -17.98 23.42 15.99
CA LEU A 38 -19.08 24.08 16.67
C LEU A 38 -20.17 23.10 17.12
N PHE A 39 -20.58 22.16 16.27
CA PHE A 39 -21.59 21.15 16.62
C PHE A 39 -21.10 20.15 17.66
N HIS A 40 -19.87 19.66 17.53
CA HIS A 40 -19.29 18.71 18.48
C HIS A 40 -19.15 19.31 19.89
N ILE A 41 -18.77 20.58 19.98
CA ILE A 41 -18.70 21.30 21.25
C ILE A 41 -20.12 21.57 21.78
N ALA A 42 -21.07 21.95 20.93
CA ALA A 42 -22.47 22.11 21.33
C ALA A 42 -23.02 20.83 21.97
N GLU A 43 -22.76 19.66 21.37
CA GLU A 43 -23.12 18.35 21.93
C GLU A 43 -22.53 18.13 23.34
N ASN A 44 -21.26 18.50 23.56
CA ASN A 44 -20.62 18.43 24.90
C ASN A 44 -21.30 19.34 25.95
N PHE A 45 -21.97 20.41 25.52
CA PHE A 45 -22.76 21.31 26.37
C PHE A 45 -24.25 20.94 26.43
N GLY A 46 -24.62 19.72 26.01
CA GLY A 46 -25.99 19.21 26.09
C GLY A 46 -26.89 19.58 24.91
N TRP A 47 -26.34 20.15 23.82
CA TRP A 47 -27.11 20.35 22.60
C TRP A 47 -27.38 19.01 21.93
N VAL A 48 -28.64 18.62 21.87
CA VAL A 48 -29.06 17.41 21.14
C VAL A 48 -29.38 17.80 19.71
N LYS A 49 -28.74 17.15 18.74
CA LYS A 49 -29.03 17.37 17.31
C LYS A 49 -30.54 17.17 17.06
N PRO A 50 -31.25 18.16 16.46
CA PRO A 50 -32.68 18.03 16.21
C PRO A 50 -32.97 16.81 15.36
N ILE A 51 -33.97 16.02 15.78
CA ILE A 51 -34.41 14.86 15.04
C ILE A 51 -34.97 15.31 13.69
N VAL A 52 -34.31 14.88 12.62
CA VAL A 52 -34.82 15.02 11.25
C VAL A 52 -35.93 14.00 11.05
N LYS A 53 -37.17 14.44 11.26
CA LYS A 53 -38.35 13.64 10.93
C LYS A 53 -38.48 13.51 9.43
N PHE A 54 -38.51 12.29 8.92
CA PHE A 54 -38.58 12.02 7.49
C PHE A 54 -39.87 11.32 7.05
N TRP A 55 -40.82 11.12 7.96
CA TRP A 55 -42.18 10.68 7.66
C TRP A 55 -43.20 11.81 7.85
N TYR A 56 -44.42 11.58 7.34
CA TYR A 56 -45.59 12.44 7.52
C TYR A 56 -46.86 11.61 7.36
N PHE A 57 -47.97 12.08 7.91
CA PHE A 57 -49.30 11.53 7.66
C PHE A 57 -49.97 12.33 6.55
N ASP A 58 -50.58 11.64 5.58
CA ASP A 58 -51.39 12.31 4.56
C ASP A 58 -52.78 12.70 5.10
N ASP A 59 -53.59 13.36 4.26
CA ASP A 59 -54.94 13.82 4.63
C ASP A 59 -55.89 12.68 5.06
N ARG A 60 -55.51 11.41 4.81
CA ARG A 60 -56.27 10.21 5.19
C ARG A 60 -55.70 9.53 6.45
N GLY A 61 -54.70 10.13 7.10
CA GLY A 61 -54.03 9.55 8.26
C GLY A 61 -53.08 8.41 7.92
N VAL A 62 -52.71 8.20 6.64
CA VAL A 62 -51.77 7.15 6.24
C VAL A 62 -50.35 7.70 6.32
N MET A 63 -49.48 7.02 7.08
CA MET A 63 -48.07 7.38 7.19
C MET A 63 -47.32 7.13 5.88
N LYS A 64 -46.48 8.08 5.48
CA LYS A 64 -45.63 8.04 4.28
C LYS A 64 -44.24 8.57 4.57
N ILE A 65 -43.26 8.11 3.81
CA ILE A 65 -41.89 8.64 3.85
C ILE A 65 -41.76 9.84 2.89
N SER A 66 -41.29 10.96 3.41
CA SER A 66 -40.88 12.11 2.60
C SER A 66 -39.47 11.91 2.08
N ARG A 67 -39.34 11.65 0.76
CA ARG A 67 -38.05 11.48 0.07
C ARG A 67 -37.10 12.66 0.30
N THR A 68 -37.62 13.89 0.27
CA THR A 68 -36.82 15.11 0.49
C THR A 68 -36.28 15.19 1.92
N ARG A 69 -37.10 14.85 2.93
CA ARG A 69 -36.65 14.83 4.32
C ARG A 69 -35.70 13.66 4.59
N PHE A 70 -35.92 12.51 3.97
CA PHE A 70 -35.03 11.37 4.03
C PHE A 70 -33.65 11.69 3.43
N LYS A 71 -33.60 12.35 2.27
CA LYS A 71 -32.37 12.90 1.69
C LYS A 71 -31.65 13.83 2.67
N ARG A 72 -32.38 14.77 3.30
CA ARG A 72 -31.81 15.70 4.30
C ARG A 72 -31.25 14.97 5.51
N LEU A 73 -31.92 13.91 5.98
CA LEU A 73 -31.41 13.05 7.06
C LEU A 73 -30.06 12.47 6.66
N LEU A 74 -29.97 11.83 5.49
CA LEU A 74 -28.72 11.23 5.02
C LEU A 74 -27.60 12.29 4.92
N GLU A 75 -27.88 13.44 4.33
CA GLU A 75 -26.89 14.52 4.21
C GLU A 75 -26.46 15.06 5.58
N SER A 76 -27.38 15.14 6.54
CA SER A 76 -27.08 15.54 7.92
C SER A 76 -26.23 14.52 8.67
N GLU A 77 -26.30 13.25 8.27
CA GLU A 77 -25.49 12.14 8.80
C GLU A 77 -24.13 12.00 8.11
N GLY A 78 -23.82 12.93 7.19
CA GLY A 78 -22.55 13.04 6.49
C GLY A 78 -22.50 12.29 5.16
N PHE A 79 -23.59 11.68 4.70
CA PHE A 79 -23.63 11.01 3.41
C PHE A 79 -23.59 12.02 2.26
N CYS A 80 -22.70 11.79 1.31
CA CYS A 80 -22.54 12.63 0.14
C CYS A 80 -21.89 11.85 -1.01
N LYS A 81 -21.86 12.47 -2.19
CA LYS A 81 -21.06 12.00 -3.32
C LYS A 81 -19.70 12.68 -3.31
N TYR A 82 -18.64 11.91 -3.52
CA TYR A 82 -17.29 12.42 -3.73
C TYR A 82 -16.88 12.14 -5.17
N ARG A 83 -16.47 13.18 -5.92
CA ARG A 83 -16.10 13.07 -7.34
C ARG A 83 -14.62 12.70 -7.47
N ILE A 84 -14.32 11.66 -8.27
CA ILE A 84 -12.98 11.20 -8.60
C ILE A 84 -12.94 10.95 -10.11
N ASP A 85 -12.08 11.67 -10.85
CA ASP A 85 -11.75 11.45 -12.27
C ASP A 85 -12.90 10.91 -13.15
N GLY A 86 -13.94 11.72 -13.31
CA GLY A 86 -15.09 11.41 -14.17
C GLY A 86 -16.17 10.52 -13.53
N ASN A 87 -15.86 9.87 -12.41
CA ASN A 87 -16.77 9.04 -11.63
C ASN A 87 -17.09 9.66 -10.25
N TYR A 88 -17.94 9.01 -9.46
CA TYR A 88 -18.21 9.38 -8.08
C TYR A 88 -18.29 8.15 -7.16
N LEU A 89 -17.82 8.34 -5.93
CA LEU A 89 -18.03 7.40 -4.84
C LEU A 89 -19.12 7.94 -3.92
N PHE A 90 -19.91 7.06 -3.33
CA PHE A 90 -20.72 7.41 -2.18
C PHE A 90 -19.85 7.31 -0.93
N VAL A 91 -19.86 8.36 -0.13
CA VAL A 91 -19.05 8.43 1.08
C VAL A 91 -19.83 9.01 2.24
N ARG A 92 -19.40 8.67 3.45
CA ARG A 92 -19.86 9.30 4.69
C ARG A 92 -18.69 10.03 5.35
N ILE A 93 -18.92 11.29 5.72
CA ILE A 93 -17.94 12.13 6.39
C ILE A 93 -18.36 12.37 7.84
N ARG A 94 -17.51 12.00 8.80
CA ARG A 94 -17.67 12.29 10.23
C ARG A 94 -16.33 12.74 10.82
N GLN A 95 -16.29 13.93 11.42
CA GLN A 95 -15.08 14.48 12.07
C GLN A 95 -13.81 14.40 11.18
N ASN A 96 -13.90 14.85 9.93
CA ASN A 96 -12.84 14.77 8.90
C ASN A 96 -12.43 13.34 8.49
N ILE A 97 -13.12 12.31 8.96
CA ILE A 97 -12.89 10.93 8.55
C ILE A 97 -13.93 10.54 7.50
N VAL A 98 -13.44 10.06 6.36
CA VAL A 98 -14.23 9.69 5.18
C VAL A 98 -14.25 8.18 5.04
N GLU A 99 -15.42 7.64 4.75
CA GLU A 99 -15.65 6.22 4.56
C GLU A 99 -16.44 6.00 3.27
N GLU A 100 -15.97 5.09 2.41
CA GLU A 100 -16.76 4.62 1.25
C GLU A 100 -17.94 3.80 1.79
N ILE A 101 -19.14 4.07 1.28
CA ILE A 101 -20.38 3.43 1.74
C ILE A 101 -21.17 2.83 0.59
N ASP A 102 -21.97 1.81 0.90
CA ASP A 102 -22.96 1.22 0.02
C ASP A 102 -24.39 1.33 0.58
N CYS A 103 -25.36 0.74 -0.11
CA CYS A 103 -26.77 0.80 0.32
C CYS A 103 -27.03 0.06 1.64
N ILE A 104 -26.20 -0.90 2.04
CA ILE A 104 -26.31 -1.63 3.30
C ILE A 104 -25.89 -0.69 4.44
N ASP A 105 -24.77 0.02 4.29
CA ASP A 105 -24.28 0.98 5.28
C ASP A 105 -25.31 2.10 5.55
N VAL A 106 -26.02 2.55 4.51
CA VAL A 106 -27.10 3.54 4.62
C VAL A 106 -28.28 2.97 5.42
N LYS A 107 -28.67 1.71 5.16
CA LYS A 107 -29.76 1.04 5.91
C LYS A 107 -29.42 0.92 7.37
N GLU A 108 -28.24 0.37 7.70
CA GLU A 108 -27.79 0.19 9.08
C GLU A 108 -27.77 1.53 9.82
N THR A 109 -27.25 2.58 9.18
CA THR A 109 -27.24 3.92 9.77
C THR A 109 -28.64 4.45 10.07
N VAL A 110 -29.59 4.29 9.14
CA VAL A 110 -30.97 4.73 9.34
C VAL A 110 -31.66 3.91 10.43
N MET A 111 -31.39 2.60 10.50
CA MET A 111 -31.94 1.75 11.56
C MET A 111 -31.43 2.17 12.94
N HIS A 112 -30.11 2.36 13.09
CA HIS A 112 -29.53 2.87 14.34
C HIS A 112 -30.06 4.26 14.71
N TYR A 113 -30.29 5.12 13.72
CA TYR A 113 -30.91 6.43 13.94
C TYR A 113 -32.34 6.28 14.52
N LEU A 114 -33.15 5.35 14.01
CA LEU A 114 -34.49 5.08 14.55
C LEU A 114 -34.49 4.39 15.93
N GLU A 115 -33.49 3.55 16.19
CA GLU A 115 -33.29 2.92 17.51
C GLU A 115 -32.97 3.97 18.59
N SER A 116 -32.31 5.06 18.22
CA SER A 116 -31.95 6.15 19.13
C SER A 116 -33.13 7.02 19.60
N PHE A 117 -34.32 6.90 19.00
CA PHE A 117 -35.47 7.74 19.32
C PHE A 117 -36.14 7.34 20.63
N ALA A 118 -36.52 8.33 21.43
CA ALA A 118 -37.46 8.14 22.53
C ALA A 118 -38.88 7.94 21.98
N VAL A 119 -39.77 7.37 22.81
CA VAL A 119 -41.18 7.14 22.42
C VAL A 119 -41.88 8.45 22.06
N GLU A 120 -41.53 9.53 22.74
CA GLU A 120 -42.07 10.88 22.55
C GLU A 120 -41.72 11.48 21.16
N ASP A 121 -40.58 11.09 20.59
CA ASP A 121 -40.09 11.62 19.30
C ASP A 121 -40.86 11.06 18.09
N LEU A 122 -41.60 9.97 18.28
CA LEU A 122 -42.30 9.23 17.24
C LEU A 122 -43.71 9.78 16.94
N GLU A 123 -44.17 10.82 17.66
CA GLU A 123 -45.38 11.63 17.40
C GLU A 123 -46.51 10.92 16.63
N GLY A 124 -47.24 10.05 17.32
CA GLY A 124 -48.44 9.41 16.77
C GLY A 124 -48.20 8.17 15.91
N THR A 125 -46.97 7.65 15.86
CA THR A 125 -46.67 6.31 15.32
C THR A 125 -45.80 5.50 16.29
N THR A 126 -45.69 4.20 16.04
CA THR A 126 -44.72 3.34 16.72
C THR A 126 -43.45 3.14 15.88
N ARG A 127 -42.34 2.83 16.54
CA ARG A 127 -41.08 2.50 15.84
C ARG A 127 -41.27 1.36 14.83
N THR A 128 -42.06 0.35 15.22
CA THR A 128 -42.37 -0.82 14.38
C THR A 128 -43.10 -0.45 13.10
N GLU A 129 -44.14 0.40 13.20
CA GLU A 129 -44.87 0.89 12.02
C GLU A 129 -43.97 1.68 11.06
N LEU A 130 -43.09 2.53 11.61
CA LEU A 130 -42.16 3.31 10.80
C LEU A 130 -41.17 2.41 10.07
N ILE A 131 -40.63 1.40 10.76
CA ILE A 131 -39.74 0.39 10.17
C ILE A 131 -40.47 -0.39 9.07
N ASP A 132 -41.72 -0.80 9.28
CA ASP A 132 -42.50 -1.54 8.27
C ASP A 132 -42.70 -0.72 6.99
N ILE A 133 -43.00 0.58 7.11
CA ILE A 133 -43.14 1.46 5.93
C ILE A 133 -41.79 1.68 5.24
N LEU A 134 -40.72 1.78 6.02
CA LEU A 134 -39.36 1.91 5.49
C LEU A 134 -38.95 0.67 4.69
N ILE A 135 -39.25 -0.53 5.20
CA ILE A 135 -39.04 -1.81 4.52
C ILE A 135 -39.85 -1.86 3.22
N LYS A 136 -41.15 -1.50 3.26
CA LYS A 136 -42.01 -1.42 2.07
C LYS A 136 -41.44 -0.46 1.00
N SER A 137 -40.78 0.61 1.44
CA SER A 137 -40.20 1.64 0.55
C SER A 137 -38.73 1.39 0.20
N ALA A 138 -38.15 0.27 0.65
CA ALA A 138 -36.70 0.11 0.68
C ALA A 138 -36.05 0.12 -0.71
N GLN A 139 -36.70 -0.47 -1.72
CA GLN A 139 -36.21 -0.48 -3.11
C GLN A 139 -36.10 0.93 -3.71
N GLN A 140 -36.89 1.88 -3.22
CA GLN A 140 -36.88 3.26 -3.71
C GLN A 140 -35.93 4.16 -2.93
N LEU A 141 -35.75 3.90 -1.63
CA LEU A 141 -34.98 4.76 -0.72
C LEU A 141 -33.52 4.33 -0.56
N PHE A 142 -33.24 3.02 -0.62
CA PHE A 142 -31.90 2.45 -0.45
C PHE A 142 -31.38 1.89 -1.76
N SER A 143 -31.50 2.69 -2.82
CA SER A 143 -31.03 2.37 -4.17
C SER A 143 -29.95 3.36 -4.62
N ILE A 144 -29.11 2.91 -5.55
CA ILE A 144 -28.07 3.77 -6.16
C ILE A 144 -28.72 5.01 -6.77
N GLN A 145 -29.85 4.84 -7.46
CA GLN A 145 -30.61 5.93 -8.09
C GLN A 145 -31.08 6.96 -7.06
N PHE A 146 -31.39 6.55 -5.83
CA PHE A 146 -31.72 7.50 -4.77
C PHE A 146 -30.47 8.24 -4.27
N LEU A 147 -29.38 7.50 -4.02
CA LEU A 147 -28.14 8.08 -3.53
C LEU A 147 -27.51 9.07 -4.53
N GLU A 148 -27.77 8.90 -5.82
CA GLU A 148 -27.40 9.85 -6.88
C GLU A 148 -27.95 11.26 -6.65
N PHE A 149 -29.03 11.43 -5.89
CA PHE A 149 -29.57 12.75 -5.54
C PHE A 149 -28.83 13.45 -4.39
N LEU A 150 -27.93 12.77 -3.67
CA LEU A 150 -27.15 13.37 -2.58
C LEU A 150 -26.24 14.50 -3.07
N ILE A 151 -25.92 15.44 -2.20
CA ILE A 151 -24.98 16.53 -2.50
C ILE A 151 -23.60 15.97 -2.90
N THR A 152 -23.01 16.53 -3.95
CA THR A 152 -21.61 16.28 -4.30
C THR A 152 -20.71 17.24 -3.53
N ARG A 153 -19.69 16.70 -2.86
CA ARG A 153 -18.67 17.49 -2.16
C ARG A 153 -17.30 17.27 -2.78
N THR A 154 -16.52 18.34 -2.87
CA THR A 154 -15.08 18.25 -3.14
C THR A 154 -14.37 18.03 -1.81
N ILE A 155 -13.68 16.90 -1.69
CA ILE A 155 -12.98 16.52 -0.47
C ILE A 155 -11.47 16.71 -0.68
N LYS A 156 -10.84 17.47 0.21
CA LYS A 156 -9.38 17.61 0.25
C LYS A 156 -8.82 16.66 1.31
N PHE A 157 -8.07 15.66 0.86
CA PHE A 157 -7.44 14.68 1.73
C PHE A 157 -6.10 15.16 2.28
N ASN A 158 -5.77 14.77 3.51
CA ASN A 158 -4.42 14.85 4.03
C ASN A 158 -3.61 13.73 3.37
N LYS A 159 -2.56 14.13 2.67
CA LYS A 159 -1.67 13.23 1.94
C LYS A 159 -0.25 13.51 2.39
N ASP A 160 0.56 12.45 2.38
CA ASP A 160 2.01 12.56 2.44
C ASP A 160 2.48 13.48 1.30
N CYS A 161 3.58 14.20 1.54
CA CYS A 161 4.28 14.96 0.51
C CYS A 161 5.77 14.60 0.53
N ASP A 162 6.55 15.16 -0.38
CA ASP A 162 8.00 15.00 -0.47
C ASP A 162 8.74 15.05 0.90
N LYS A 163 8.31 15.94 1.80
CA LYS A 163 8.97 16.19 3.11
C LYS A 163 8.27 15.57 4.32
N LYS A 164 7.01 15.13 4.16
CA LYS A 164 6.16 14.73 5.29
C LYS A 164 5.48 13.40 5.03
N GLY A 165 5.43 12.56 6.05
CA GLY A 165 4.59 11.38 6.09
C GLY A 165 3.66 11.37 7.30
N TYR A 166 2.51 10.69 7.16
CA TYR A 166 1.49 10.63 8.21
C TYR A 166 1.07 9.21 8.54
N PHE A 167 1.03 8.87 9.82
CA PHE A 167 0.36 7.66 10.33
C PHE A 167 -0.79 8.03 11.25
N TYR A 168 -1.94 7.37 11.09
CA TYR A 168 -3.16 7.69 11.82
C TYR A 168 -3.47 6.52 12.76
N PHE A 169 -3.50 6.78 14.07
CA PHE A 169 -3.79 5.80 15.12
C PHE A 169 -5.14 6.12 15.77
N GLN A 170 -5.65 5.27 16.65
CA GLN A 170 -6.96 5.54 17.29
C GLN A 170 -6.96 6.81 18.16
N ASN A 171 -5.85 7.09 18.84
CA ASN A 171 -5.70 8.20 19.79
C ASN A 171 -5.11 9.49 19.19
N GLY A 172 -4.83 9.53 17.89
CA GLY A 172 -4.22 10.69 17.24
C GLY A 172 -3.45 10.31 15.98
N TYR A 173 -2.61 11.21 15.49
CA TYR A 173 -1.80 10.95 14.29
C TYR A 173 -0.36 11.42 14.48
N ALA A 174 0.56 10.65 13.91
CA ALA A 174 1.97 11.02 13.82
C ALA A 174 2.20 11.80 12.52
N GLU A 175 2.82 12.97 12.64
CA GLU A 175 3.45 13.71 11.53
C GLU A 175 4.96 13.46 11.60
N ILE A 176 5.51 12.87 10.54
CA ILE A 176 6.91 12.48 10.42
C ILE A 176 7.57 13.37 9.38
N GLU A 177 8.65 14.02 9.78
CA GLU A 177 9.57 14.81 8.96
C GLU A 177 10.99 14.26 9.13
N GLU A 178 11.90 14.64 8.24
CA GLU A 178 13.31 14.26 8.27
C GLU A 178 13.94 14.40 9.67
N ASN A 179 13.68 15.52 10.34
CA ASN A 179 14.33 15.90 11.61
C ASN A 179 13.39 15.84 12.82
N ARG A 180 12.13 15.45 12.64
CA ARG A 180 11.11 15.58 13.70
C ARG A 180 9.98 14.58 13.55
N ILE A 181 9.54 14.03 14.68
CA ILE A 181 8.29 13.27 14.81
C ILE A 181 7.38 14.02 15.79
N GLN A 182 6.14 14.28 15.40
CA GLN A 182 5.13 14.91 16.27
C GLN A 182 3.86 14.07 16.30
N PHE A 183 3.41 13.70 17.50
CA PHE A 183 2.10 13.10 17.69
C PHE A 183 1.07 14.18 18.04
N LYS A 184 -0.04 14.25 17.29
CA LYS A 184 -1.05 15.31 17.36
C LYS A 184 -2.46 14.73 17.52
N ASP A 185 -3.34 15.49 18.17
CA ASP A 185 -4.76 15.15 18.31
C ASP A 185 -5.52 15.41 17.00
N TYR A 186 -6.47 14.55 16.64
CA TYR A 186 -7.34 14.70 15.47
C TYR A 186 -8.08 16.03 15.39
N LYS A 187 -8.33 16.72 16.51
CA LYS A 187 -8.91 18.07 16.53
C LYS A 187 -8.09 19.08 15.72
N THR A 188 -6.78 18.85 15.60
CA THR A 188 -5.86 19.71 14.83
C THR A 188 -5.82 19.35 13.33
N LEU A 189 -6.45 18.25 12.93
CA LEU A 189 -6.45 17.77 11.55
C LEU A 189 -7.47 18.55 10.71
N GLU A 190 -6.99 19.45 9.84
CA GLU A 190 -7.84 20.30 9.00
C GLU A 190 -8.38 19.61 7.75
N LYS A 191 -7.66 18.59 7.28
CA LYS A 191 -7.95 17.87 6.03
C LYS A 191 -8.57 16.51 6.32
N HIS A 192 -9.16 15.92 5.29
CA HIS A 192 -9.87 14.66 5.44
C HIS A 192 -8.93 13.45 5.36
N ILE A 193 -9.26 12.35 6.03
CA ILE A 193 -8.53 11.09 5.92
C ILE A 193 -9.52 9.95 5.66
N TRP A 194 -9.04 8.87 5.06
CA TRP A 194 -9.87 7.67 4.93
C TRP A 194 -9.92 6.91 6.26
N ARG A 195 -11.10 6.44 6.66
CA ARG A 195 -11.30 5.61 7.87
C ARG A 195 -10.33 4.43 7.90
N LYS A 196 -10.10 3.79 6.76
CA LYS A 196 -9.22 2.62 6.60
C LYS A 196 -7.73 2.94 6.75
N GLN A 197 -7.33 4.21 6.73
CA GLN A 197 -5.97 4.62 7.07
C GLN A 197 -5.71 4.65 8.58
N ILE A 198 -6.77 4.59 9.40
CA ILE A 198 -6.64 4.56 10.86
C ILE A 198 -6.24 3.16 11.29
N ILE A 199 -5.03 3.06 11.83
CA ILE A 199 -4.47 1.88 12.45
C ILE A 199 -5.28 1.59 13.72
N LYS A 200 -5.81 0.37 13.84
CA LYS A 200 -6.74 -0.05 14.91
C LYS A 200 -6.04 -0.34 16.25
N ARG A 201 -5.18 0.57 16.70
CA ARG A 201 -4.54 0.58 18.02
C ARG A 201 -4.10 2.00 18.38
N ASN A 202 -3.81 2.23 19.66
CA ASN A 202 -3.25 3.49 20.13
C ASN A 202 -1.74 3.53 19.88
N TYR A 203 -1.23 4.71 19.54
CA TYR A 203 0.22 4.95 19.53
C TYR A 203 0.70 5.32 20.93
N VAL A 204 1.76 4.64 21.37
CA VAL A 204 2.48 4.95 22.60
C VAL A 204 3.97 4.90 22.30
N THR A 205 4.67 6.00 22.57
CA THR A 205 6.11 6.09 22.36
C THR A 205 6.86 5.19 23.35
N THR A 206 7.90 4.52 22.85
CA THR A 206 8.79 3.68 23.66
C THR A 206 10.19 3.65 23.05
N GLU A 207 11.21 3.53 23.90
CA GLU A 207 12.61 3.32 23.49
C GLU A 207 12.97 1.83 23.35
N LYS A 208 12.01 0.94 23.67
CA LYS A 208 12.24 -0.50 23.59
C LYS A 208 12.45 -0.91 22.12
N ARG A 209 13.58 -1.56 21.86
CA ARG A 209 13.88 -2.18 20.56
C ARG A 209 12.78 -3.17 20.15
N SER A 210 12.36 -3.11 18.90
CA SER A 210 11.32 -4.02 18.39
C SER A 210 11.91 -5.38 18.06
N MET A 211 11.20 -6.46 18.40
CA MET A 211 11.59 -7.79 17.92
C MET A 211 11.47 -7.92 16.39
N PHE A 212 10.67 -7.07 15.75
CA PHE A 212 10.65 -6.95 14.29
C PHE A 212 11.95 -6.34 13.78
N GLU A 213 12.53 -5.38 14.49
CA GLU A 213 13.85 -4.86 14.17
C GLU A 213 14.92 -5.95 14.21
N ASP A 214 14.91 -6.78 15.26
CA ASP A 214 15.83 -7.91 15.39
C ASP A 214 15.65 -8.93 14.26
N LEU A 215 14.41 -9.25 13.90
CA LEU A 215 14.09 -10.08 12.74
C LEU A 215 14.72 -9.50 11.46
N LEU A 216 14.55 -8.21 11.20
CA LEU A 216 15.09 -7.53 10.02
C LEU A 216 16.63 -7.59 10.00
N PHE A 217 17.27 -7.39 11.14
CA PHE A 217 18.71 -7.43 11.25
C PHE A 217 19.26 -8.84 10.95
N ASN A 218 18.59 -9.87 11.45
CA ASN A 218 18.95 -11.27 11.22
C ASN A 218 18.81 -11.69 9.74
N ILE A 219 17.71 -11.33 9.07
CA ILE A 219 17.52 -11.62 7.62
C ILE A 219 18.50 -10.83 6.74
N CYS A 220 19.10 -9.76 7.25
CA CYS A 220 20.15 -9.00 6.57
C CYS A 220 21.56 -9.48 6.93
N ARG A 221 21.74 -10.68 7.52
CA ARG A 221 23.04 -11.22 7.99
C ARG A 221 23.77 -10.30 8.97
N ILE A 222 23.05 -9.50 9.76
CA ILE A 222 23.67 -8.60 10.75
C ILE A 222 24.55 -7.55 10.02
N GLU A 223 24.34 -7.35 8.72
CA GLU A 223 25.09 -6.39 7.91
C GLU A 223 24.39 -5.04 7.91
N VAL A 224 25.06 -4.02 8.47
CA VAL A 224 24.48 -2.70 8.70
C VAL A 224 23.97 -2.06 7.40
N ARG A 225 24.73 -2.12 6.30
CA ARG A 225 24.32 -1.50 5.03
C ARG A 225 23.06 -2.15 4.44
N ARG A 226 23.01 -3.49 4.43
CA ARG A 226 21.85 -4.25 3.95
C ARG A 226 20.62 -4.03 4.85
N TYR A 227 20.83 -3.94 6.16
CA TYR A 227 19.78 -3.60 7.12
C TYR A 227 19.24 -2.17 6.91
N GLU A 228 20.12 -1.19 6.70
CA GLU A 228 19.71 0.19 6.36
C GLU A 228 18.96 0.25 5.02
N ALA A 229 19.40 -0.51 4.02
CA ALA A 229 18.70 -0.65 2.74
C ALA A 229 17.28 -1.20 2.93
N LEU A 230 17.12 -2.28 3.72
CA LEU A 230 15.80 -2.82 4.06
C LEU A 230 14.94 -1.83 4.86
N LYS A 231 15.51 -1.16 5.87
CA LYS A 231 14.83 -0.15 6.69
C LYS A 231 14.32 1.01 5.82
N SER A 232 15.15 1.51 4.90
CA SER A 232 14.78 2.57 3.95
C SER A 232 13.74 2.10 2.92
N GLY A 233 13.82 0.84 2.45
CA GLY A 233 12.82 0.25 1.56
C GLY A 233 11.44 0.11 2.23
N ILE A 234 11.40 -0.28 3.50
CA ILE A 234 10.19 -0.26 4.32
C ILE A 234 9.69 1.18 4.45
N GLY A 235 10.56 2.14 4.79
CA GLY A 235 10.21 3.55 4.86
C GLY A 235 9.60 4.11 3.57
N TYR A 236 10.18 3.76 2.42
CA TYR A 236 9.65 4.09 1.11
C TYR A 236 8.24 3.52 0.89
N LEU A 237 8.00 2.25 1.24
CA LEU A 237 6.68 1.64 1.13
C LEU A 237 5.65 2.32 2.05
N LEU A 238 6.08 2.74 3.24
CA LEU A 238 5.23 3.44 4.20
C LEU A 238 4.93 4.88 3.82
N HIS A 239 5.80 5.54 3.05
CA HIS A 239 5.52 6.88 2.53
C HIS A 239 4.52 6.79 1.38
N ALA A 240 3.32 7.34 1.52
CA ALA A 240 2.29 7.24 0.48
C ALA A 240 2.56 8.17 -0.71
N TYR A 241 3.43 9.17 -0.54
CA TYR A 241 3.86 10.03 -1.63
C TYR A 241 4.75 9.25 -2.60
N LYS A 242 4.46 9.38 -3.88
CA LYS A 242 5.20 8.76 -4.97
C LYS A 242 5.83 9.87 -5.79
N ASP A 243 7.16 9.91 -5.84
CA ASP A 243 7.88 10.77 -6.76
C ASP A 243 7.90 10.08 -8.13
N PRO A 244 7.26 10.63 -9.17
CA PRO A 244 7.27 10.03 -10.51
C PRO A 244 8.67 9.84 -11.08
N SER A 245 9.64 10.66 -10.65
CA SER A 245 11.02 10.63 -11.14
C SER A 245 11.86 9.51 -10.52
N ASN A 246 11.40 8.95 -9.40
CA ASN A 246 12.15 7.96 -8.62
C ASN A 246 11.25 6.82 -8.13
N ALA A 247 10.15 6.54 -8.85
CA ALA A 247 9.23 5.49 -8.49
C ALA A 247 9.85 4.11 -8.76
N LYS A 248 9.99 3.31 -7.69
CA LYS A 248 10.52 1.94 -7.76
C LYS A 248 9.53 0.93 -7.16
N ALA A 249 9.62 -0.31 -7.63
CA ALA A 249 9.06 -1.47 -6.95
C ALA A 249 10.11 -2.06 -5.99
N VAL A 250 9.72 -2.31 -4.74
CA VAL A 250 10.57 -2.98 -3.77
C VAL A 250 10.49 -4.49 -3.98
N ILE A 251 11.62 -5.16 -4.17
CA ILE A 251 11.68 -6.57 -4.53
C ILE A 251 12.49 -7.34 -3.50
N PHE A 252 11.85 -8.29 -2.84
CA PHE A 252 12.48 -9.20 -1.90
C PHE A 252 12.86 -10.50 -2.60
N ILE A 253 14.16 -10.80 -2.64
CA ILE A 253 14.69 -12.04 -3.23
C ILE A 253 15.42 -12.87 -2.17
N ASP A 254 15.47 -14.19 -2.33
CA ASP A 254 16.38 -15.00 -1.51
C ASP A 254 17.83 -14.86 -1.97
N GLU A 255 18.74 -14.80 -1.01
CA GLU A 255 20.18 -14.72 -1.24
C GLU A 255 20.75 -16.03 -1.81
N LYS A 256 20.29 -17.19 -1.33
CA LYS A 256 20.81 -18.49 -1.78
C LYS A 256 20.28 -18.87 -3.16
N LEU A 257 21.21 -19.37 -3.97
CA LEU A 257 21.03 -19.95 -5.28
C LEU A 257 20.81 -21.45 -5.10
N SER A 258 19.57 -21.91 -5.03
CA SER A 258 19.34 -23.36 -4.92
C SER A 258 18.05 -23.75 -5.61
N GLU A 259 18.09 -24.89 -6.30
CA GLU A 259 16.97 -25.49 -7.04
C GLU A 259 15.78 -25.95 -6.16
N GLY A 260 15.83 -25.70 -4.85
CA GLY A 260 14.78 -26.02 -3.89
C GLY A 260 14.09 -24.78 -3.35
N SER A 261 12.76 -24.82 -3.24
CA SER A 261 11.97 -23.76 -2.61
C SER A 261 12.22 -23.74 -1.09
N PHE A 262 13.25 -23.02 -0.64
CA PHE A 262 13.42 -22.71 0.79
C PHE A 262 12.44 -21.60 1.17
N GLY A 263 11.17 -21.95 1.27
CA GLY A 263 10.20 -21.07 1.93
C GLY A 263 10.65 -20.76 3.36
N ARG A 264 10.24 -19.60 3.89
CA ARG A 264 10.44 -19.11 5.27
C ARG A 264 11.67 -18.23 5.55
N SER A 265 12.27 -17.60 4.54
CA SER A 265 13.31 -16.57 4.74
C SER A 265 12.83 -15.27 5.39
N GLY A 266 11.52 -15.11 5.59
CA GLY A 266 10.94 -13.95 6.27
C GLY A 266 10.29 -12.90 5.35
N LYS A 267 10.37 -13.05 4.02
CA LYS A 267 9.76 -12.11 3.03
C LYS A 267 8.30 -11.76 3.34
N GLY A 268 7.44 -12.78 3.50
CA GLY A 268 6.03 -12.58 3.85
C GLY A 268 5.80 -11.96 5.23
N LEU A 269 6.70 -12.18 6.21
CA LEU A 269 6.60 -11.51 7.51
C LEU A 269 6.84 -10.01 7.39
N VAL A 270 7.80 -9.59 6.56
CA VAL A 270 8.08 -8.17 6.30
C VAL A 270 6.91 -7.51 5.58
N ILE A 271 6.37 -8.14 4.54
CA ILE A 271 5.18 -7.64 3.81
C ILE A 271 3.97 -7.52 4.76
N LYS A 272 3.73 -8.53 5.62
CA LYS A 272 2.68 -8.48 6.65
C LYS A 272 2.94 -7.34 7.66
N GLY A 273 4.19 -7.06 8.03
CA GLY A 273 4.54 -5.92 8.88
C GLY A 273 4.10 -4.60 8.26
N VAL A 274 4.46 -4.38 7.00
CA VAL A 274 4.05 -3.18 6.25
C VAL A 274 2.52 -3.04 6.17
N SER A 275 1.78 -4.14 5.99
CA SER A 275 0.31 -4.12 5.93
C SER A 275 -0.39 -3.81 7.26
N HIS A 276 0.33 -3.91 8.40
CA HIS A 276 -0.17 -3.45 9.70
C HIS A 276 -0.13 -1.92 9.88
N ILE A 277 0.52 -1.18 8.96
CA ILE A 277 0.63 0.29 8.99
C ILE A 277 -0.07 0.93 7.77
N ARG A 278 0.03 0.31 6.59
CA ARG A 278 -0.57 0.81 5.35
C ARG A 278 -1.59 -0.16 4.78
N ASN A 279 -2.61 0.39 4.12
CA ASN A 279 -3.63 -0.40 3.44
C ASN A 279 -3.01 -1.12 2.23
N THR A 280 -2.84 -2.42 2.37
CA THR A 280 -2.14 -3.27 1.40
C THR A 280 -3.08 -4.32 0.82
N VAL A 281 -3.11 -4.41 -0.51
CA VAL A 281 -3.74 -5.53 -1.22
C VAL A 281 -2.67 -6.57 -1.51
N VAL A 282 -2.87 -7.81 -1.07
CA VAL A 282 -1.94 -8.92 -1.30
C VAL A 282 -2.49 -9.84 -2.38
N GLU A 283 -1.71 -10.08 -3.44
CA GLU A 283 -1.99 -10.97 -4.56
C GLU A 283 -1.02 -12.18 -4.56
N ASP A 284 -1.54 -13.36 -4.91
CA ASP A 284 -0.75 -14.57 -5.08
C ASP A 284 -0.03 -14.55 -6.42
N GLY A 285 1.26 -14.24 -6.41
CA GLY A 285 2.14 -14.08 -7.56
C GLY A 285 2.29 -15.31 -8.45
N ARG A 286 2.00 -16.53 -7.96
CA ARG A 286 2.02 -17.73 -8.80
C ARG A 286 0.83 -17.80 -9.75
N ASN A 287 -0.30 -17.28 -9.31
CA ASN A 287 -1.56 -17.29 -10.05
C ASN A 287 -1.90 -15.91 -10.66
N PHE A 288 -1.23 -14.86 -10.19
CA PHE A 288 -1.42 -13.49 -10.63
C PHE A 288 -0.83 -13.27 -12.03
N ASN A 289 -1.63 -12.67 -12.91
CA ASN A 289 -1.16 -12.22 -14.21
C ASN A 289 -1.62 -10.77 -14.42
N PRO A 290 -0.68 -9.80 -14.43
CA PRO A 290 -1.02 -8.38 -14.57
C PRO A 290 -1.63 -8.03 -15.93
N SER A 291 -1.55 -8.93 -16.93
CA SER A 291 -2.11 -8.72 -18.27
C SER A 291 -3.59 -9.09 -18.38
N LYS A 292 -4.19 -9.69 -17.35
CA LYS A 292 -5.60 -10.06 -17.37
C LYS A 292 -6.49 -8.88 -16.99
N ASN A 293 -7.62 -8.75 -17.67
CA ASN A 293 -8.70 -7.87 -17.23
C ASN A 293 -9.10 -8.23 -15.79
N PHE A 294 -9.43 -7.23 -14.98
CA PHE A 294 -9.75 -7.38 -13.56
C PHE A 294 -8.60 -7.88 -12.66
N ALA A 295 -7.34 -7.91 -13.13
CA ALA A 295 -6.19 -8.27 -12.30
C ALA A 295 -6.13 -7.43 -11.00
N PHE A 296 -6.44 -6.14 -11.11
CA PHE A 296 -6.36 -5.19 -10.01
C PHE A 296 -7.72 -4.83 -9.40
N GLN A 297 -8.76 -5.64 -9.61
CA GLN A 297 -10.13 -5.32 -9.14
C GLN A 297 -10.26 -5.07 -7.64
N ARG A 298 -9.34 -5.62 -6.83
CA ARG A 298 -9.29 -5.48 -5.36
C ARG A 298 -8.68 -4.14 -4.92
N VAL A 299 -7.98 -3.45 -5.81
CA VAL A 299 -7.42 -2.12 -5.55
C VAL A 299 -8.56 -1.11 -5.42
N LYS A 300 -8.46 -0.26 -4.41
CA LYS A 300 -9.40 0.79 -4.07
C LYS A 300 -8.69 2.14 -4.02
N ALA A 301 -9.47 3.23 -4.00
CA ALA A 301 -8.94 4.59 -3.93
C ALA A 301 -8.08 4.86 -2.68
N ASP A 302 -8.23 4.04 -1.64
CA ASP A 302 -7.50 4.11 -0.38
C ASP A 302 -6.37 3.07 -0.26
N THR A 303 -6.14 2.25 -1.29
CA THR A 303 -5.03 1.28 -1.32
C THR A 303 -3.71 2.02 -1.45
N SER A 304 -2.77 1.79 -0.54
CA SER A 304 -1.44 2.41 -0.58
C SER A 304 -0.39 1.51 -1.21
N ILE A 305 -0.55 0.19 -1.07
CA ILE A 305 0.45 -0.80 -1.51
C ILE A 305 -0.25 -1.99 -2.18
N ILE A 306 0.35 -2.48 -3.27
CA ILE A 306 0.04 -3.80 -3.83
C ILE A 306 1.25 -4.70 -3.56
N ALA A 307 1.02 -5.78 -2.83
CA ALA A 307 2.00 -6.82 -2.57
C ALA A 307 1.74 -8.02 -3.49
N ILE A 308 2.72 -8.42 -4.29
CA ILE A 308 2.63 -9.60 -5.16
C ILE A 308 3.59 -10.65 -4.60
N GLU A 309 3.06 -11.64 -3.90
CA GLU A 309 3.88 -12.60 -3.17
C GLU A 309 4.21 -13.84 -4.00
N ASP A 310 5.44 -14.32 -3.90
CA ASP A 310 5.92 -15.58 -4.50
C ASP A 310 5.75 -15.67 -6.03
N ILE A 311 6.15 -14.62 -6.75
CA ILE A 311 6.14 -14.64 -8.22
C ILE A 311 7.08 -15.72 -8.77
N GLY A 312 6.66 -16.34 -9.88
CA GLY A 312 7.48 -17.32 -10.61
C GLY A 312 8.55 -16.68 -11.50
N MET A 313 9.54 -17.49 -11.93
CA MET A 313 10.67 -17.07 -12.77
C MET A 313 10.29 -16.38 -14.10
N ARG A 314 9.07 -16.64 -14.62
CA ARG A 314 8.58 -16.07 -15.89
C ARG A 314 7.58 -14.93 -15.70
N PHE A 315 7.58 -14.30 -14.53
CA PHE A 315 6.67 -13.19 -14.26
C PHE A 315 7.00 -11.97 -15.14
N PRO A 316 6.03 -11.40 -15.87
CA PRO A 316 6.26 -10.31 -16.81
C PRO A 316 6.32 -8.96 -16.08
N PHE A 317 7.46 -8.65 -15.45
CA PHE A 317 7.64 -7.44 -14.63
C PHE A 317 7.39 -6.14 -15.42
N GLU A 318 7.67 -6.12 -16.73
CA GLU A 318 7.49 -4.91 -17.55
C GLU A 318 6.02 -4.45 -17.61
N ARG A 319 5.08 -5.36 -17.36
CA ARG A 319 3.64 -5.05 -17.29
C ARG A 319 3.27 -4.19 -16.08
N LEU A 320 4.17 -4.05 -15.10
CA LEU A 320 3.97 -3.21 -13.93
C LEU A 320 4.50 -1.78 -14.10
N PHE A 321 5.19 -1.46 -15.20
CA PHE A 321 5.83 -0.15 -15.39
C PHE A 321 4.85 1.02 -15.30
N SER A 322 3.69 0.91 -15.96
CA SER A 322 2.65 1.93 -15.89
C SER A 322 2.22 2.18 -14.44
N ILE A 323 2.05 1.13 -13.64
CA ILE A 323 1.62 1.25 -12.24
C ILE A 323 2.70 1.96 -11.42
N ILE A 324 3.97 1.69 -11.72
CA ILE A 324 5.11 2.33 -11.07
C ILE A 324 5.16 3.82 -11.41
N THR A 325 5.09 4.23 -12.67
CA THR A 325 5.34 5.63 -13.07
C THR A 325 4.10 6.47 -13.33
N ASP A 326 3.12 5.93 -14.06
CA ASP A 326 2.08 6.73 -14.72
C ASP A 326 0.73 6.68 -13.98
N GLY A 327 0.35 5.51 -13.49
CA GLY A 327 -0.97 5.25 -12.93
C GLY A 327 -1.46 3.83 -13.16
N ILE A 328 -2.67 3.54 -12.68
CA ILE A 328 -3.32 2.23 -12.80
C ILE A 328 -4.78 2.39 -13.19
N THR A 329 -5.20 1.65 -14.22
CA THR A 329 -6.61 1.47 -14.57
C THR A 329 -7.15 0.25 -13.84
N ILE A 330 -8.25 0.44 -13.12
CA ILE A 330 -8.90 -0.58 -12.32
C ILE A 330 -10.24 -0.92 -12.97
N GLU A 331 -10.29 -2.07 -13.61
CA GLU A 331 -11.53 -2.67 -14.10
C GLU A 331 -12.20 -3.49 -12.98
N ARG A 332 -13.53 -3.36 -12.86
CA ARG A 332 -14.36 -4.14 -11.91
C ARG A 332 -15.53 -4.76 -12.64
N LYS A 333 -15.93 -5.97 -12.25
CA LYS A 333 -17.08 -6.65 -12.87
C LYS A 333 -18.34 -5.80 -12.69
N ASN A 334 -19.06 -5.56 -13.79
CA ASN A 334 -20.31 -4.82 -13.83
C ASN A 334 -20.24 -3.38 -13.28
N LYS A 335 -19.06 -2.75 -13.34
CA LYS A 335 -18.86 -1.34 -12.95
C LYS A 335 -17.95 -0.68 -13.97
N ASP A 336 -18.07 0.65 -14.08
CA ASP A 336 -17.16 1.44 -14.90
C ASP A 336 -15.72 1.32 -14.38
N GLU A 337 -14.77 1.45 -15.30
CA GLU A 337 -13.35 1.51 -14.94
C GLU A 337 -13.05 2.77 -14.13
N MET A 338 -12.03 2.66 -13.28
CA MET A 338 -11.52 3.75 -12.47
C MET A 338 -10.03 3.90 -12.75
N PHE A 339 -9.60 5.11 -13.09
CA PHE A 339 -8.18 5.43 -13.23
C PHE A 339 -7.65 6.08 -11.95
N LEU A 340 -6.49 5.63 -11.48
CA LEU A 340 -5.70 6.29 -10.45
C LEU A 340 -4.43 6.84 -11.09
N SER A 341 -4.23 8.15 -10.97
CA SER A 341 -3.01 8.83 -11.46
C SER A 341 -1.74 8.34 -10.72
N GLY A 342 -0.55 8.56 -11.28
CA GLY A 342 0.73 8.08 -10.71
C GLY A 342 0.95 8.47 -9.24
N ASN A 343 0.55 9.68 -8.85
CA ASN A 343 0.63 10.16 -7.46
C ASN A 343 -0.37 9.49 -6.51
N GLU A 344 -1.41 8.87 -7.04
CA GLU A 344 -2.45 8.14 -6.30
C GLU A 344 -2.33 6.62 -6.47
N SER A 345 -1.46 6.18 -7.39
CA SER A 345 -1.21 4.78 -7.70
C SER A 345 -0.41 4.12 -6.56
N PRO A 346 -0.84 2.94 -6.08
CA PRO A 346 -0.14 2.22 -5.03
C PRO A 346 1.34 1.98 -5.33
N LYS A 347 2.16 1.89 -4.28
CA LYS A 347 3.52 1.35 -4.38
C LYS A 347 3.49 -0.17 -4.51
N LEU A 348 4.52 -0.73 -5.12
CA LEU A 348 4.62 -2.17 -5.35
C LEU A 348 5.67 -2.79 -4.44
N VAL A 349 5.32 -3.89 -3.79
CA VAL A 349 6.26 -4.81 -3.17
C VAL A 349 6.09 -6.21 -3.76
N ILE A 350 7.19 -6.85 -4.11
CA ILE A 350 7.19 -8.16 -4.77
C ILE A 350 8.09 -9.09 -3.98
N SER A 351 7.68 -10.34 -3.76
CA SER A 351 8.56 -11.38 -3.25
C SER A 351 8.78 -12.49 -4.27
N THR A 352 9.99 -13.01 -4.33
CA THR A 352 10.33 -14.15 -5.19
C THR A 352 11.54 -14.92 -4.67
N ASN A 353 11.68 -16.16 -5.12
CA ASN A 353 12.88 -16.94 -4.87
C ASN A 353 13.85 -16.87 -6.06
N TYR A 354 13.41 -16.34 -7.21
CA TYR A 354 14.20 -16.21 -8.46
C TYR A 354 14.77 -14.80 -8.60
N SER A 355 15.68 -14.55 -9.53
CA SER A 355 15.92 -13.19 -10.01
C SER A 355 14.78 -12.77 -10.95
N ILE A 356 14.57 -11.45 -11.02
CA ILE A 356 13.63 -10.88 -11.98
C ILE A 356 14.37 -10.67 -13.30
N LYS A 357 13.80 -11.21 -14.39
CA LYS A 357 14.31 -11.02 -15.75
C LYS A 357 14.19 -9.56 -16.16
N GLY A 358 15.17 -9.09 -16.93
CA GLY A 358 15.28 -7.69 -17.35
C GLY A 358 16.59 -7.08 -16.90
N VAL A 359 17.51 -6.95 -17.85
CA VAL A 359 18.86 -6.38 -17.68
C VAL A 359 19.02 -5.09 -18.49
N ASP A 360 17.92 -4.48 -18.93
CA ASP A 360 17.93 -3.15 -19.52
C ASP A 360 17.82 -2.09 -18.42
N ASP A 361 18.47 -0.95 -18.63
CA ASP A 361 18.57 0.13 -17.64
C ASP A 361 17.20 0.63 -17.18
N SER A 362 16.21 0.60 -18.07
CA SER A 362 14.84 1.01 -17.78
C SER A 362 14.16 0.06 -16.78
N THR A 363 14.42 -1.24 -16.89
CA THR A 363 13.92 -2.25 -15.95
C THR A 363 14.64 -2.15 -14.61
N LEU A 364 15.97 -1.97 -14.62
CA LEU A 364 16.78 -1.89 -13.39
C LEU A 364 16.46 -0.64 -12.58
N ASP A 365 16.26 0.51 -13.22
CA ASP A 365 15.93 1.76 -12.51
C ASP A 365 14.56 1.69 -11.81
N ARG A 366 13.64 0.84 -12.27
CA ARG A 366 12.33 0.65 -11.62
C ARG A 366 12.35 -0.36 -10.47
N GLN A 367 13.51 -0.90 -10.12
CA GLN A 367 13.66 -1.93 -9.10
C GLN A 367 14.47 -1.42 -7.92
N PHE A 368 14.03 -1.77 -6.71
CA PHE A 368 14.83 -1.68 -5.50
C PHE A 368 14.89 -3.06 -4.86
N VAL A 369 15.98 -3.78 -5.13
CA VAL A 369 16.14 -5.19 -4.76
C VAL A 369 16.76 -5.28 -3.36
N ILE A 370 16.21 -6.15 -2.52
CA ILE A 370 16.75 -6.51 -1.22
C ILE A 370 16.85 -8.02 -1.14
N GLU A 371 18.06 -8.50 -0.89
CA GLU A 371 18.33 -9.92 -0.65
C GLU A 371 17.94 -10.28 0.79
N PHE A 372 17.33 -11.44 0.98
CA PHE A 372 17.00 -12.04 2.27
C PHE A 372 17.91 -13.24 2.52
N SER A 373 18.55 -13.27 3.68
CA SER A 373 19.45 -14.35 4.06
C SER A 373 18.67 -15.62 4.36
N ASP A 374 19.41 -16.73 4.43
CA ASP A 374 18.89 -18.03 4.84
C ASP A 374 18.97 -18.25 6.37
N TYR A 375 19.16 -17.17 7.14
CA TYR A 375 19.20 -17.21 8.61
C TYR A 375 17.98 -17.94 9.15
N TYR A 376 16.79 -17.60 8.63
CA TYR A 376 15.59 -18.39 8.83
C TYR A 376 15.34 -19.34 7.68
N ASN A 377 15.04 -20.59 8.02
CA ASN A 377 14.84 -21.68 7.09
C ASN A 377 13.89 -22.74 7.66
N LYS A 378 13.80 -23.90 7.02
CA LYS A 378 12.92 -24.99 7.46
C LYS A 378 13.24 -25.51 8.86
N ASN A 379 14.51 -25.44 9.27
CA ASN A 379 15.05 -26.00 10.51
C ASN A 379 15.17 -24.97 11.65
N TYR A 380 15.26 -23.68 11.32
CA TYR A 380 15.30 -22.59 12.28
C TYR A 380 14.39 -21.46 11.84
N ARG A 381 13.28 -21.27 12.54
CA ARG A 381 12.22 -20.31 12.18
C ARG A 381 12.22 -19.15 13.19
N PRO A 382 11.65 -17.99 12.83
CA PRO A 382 11.49 -16.89 13.78
C PRO A 382 10.80 -17.31 15.08
N PHE A 383 9.86 -18.25 15.02
CA PHE A 383 9.21 -18.76 16.23
C PHE A 383 10.19 -19.42 17.20
N ASP A 384 11.21 -20.11 16.70
CA ASP A 384 12.19 -20.83 17.52
C ASP A 384 13.12 -19.87 18.28
N GLU A 385 13.35 -18.67 17.73
CA GLU A 385 14.17 -17.63 18.36
C GLU A 385 13.36 -16.73 19.30
N PHE A 386 12.19 -16.27 18.84
CA PHE A 386 11.40 -15.27 19.55
C PHE A 386 10.36 -15.87 20.49
N GLY A 387 10.12 -17.18 20.42
CA GLY A 387 9.17 -17.90 21.27
C GLY A 387 7.70 -17.51 21.09
N LYS A 388 7.37 -16.69 20.09
CA LYS A 388 6.01 -16.19 19.81
C LYS A 388 5.78 -15.99 18.33
N ARG A 389 4.51 -16.04 17.91
CA ARG A 389 4.11 -15.74 16.53
C ARG A 389 4.09 -14.24 16.33
N PHE A 390 4.76 -13.75 15.29
CA PHE A 390 4.74 -12.34 14.93
C PHE A 390 3.31 -11.86 14.66
N TYR A 391 2.99 -10.67 15.18
CA TYR A 391 1.70 -9.99 15.08
C TYR A 391 0.55 -10.66 15.85
N ASP A 392 0.36 -11.96 15.68
CA ASP A 392 -0.78 -12.68 16.29
C ASP A 392 -0.53 -12.98 17.77
N GLY A 393 0.74 -13.08 18.19
CA GLY A 393 1.15 -13.34 19.57
C GLY A 393 1.70 -12.11 20.30
N TRP A 394 1.46 -10.90 19.76
CA TRP A 394 1.98 -9.65 20.31
C TRP A 394 1.02 -9.02 21.31
N ASN A 395 1.57 -8.58 22.44
CA ASN A 395 0.93 -7.69 23.40
C ASN A 395 1.14 -6.21 23.02
N GLU A 396 0.56 -5.31 23.81
CA GLU A 396 0.66 -3.86 23.59
C GLU A 396 2.11 -3.37 23.56
N THR A 397 3.00 -3.90 24.40
CA THR A 397 4.40 -3.47 24.44
C THR A 397 5.14 -3.80 23.14
N GLU A 398 4.85 -4.96 22.54
CA GLU A 398 5.43 -5.35 21.25
C GLU A 398 4.85 -4.54 20.08
N TRP A 399 3.56 -4.22 20.12
CA TRP A 399 2.95 -3.30 19.15
C TRP A 399 3.54 -1.89 19.25
N ASN A 400 3.73 -1.37 20.46
CA ASN A 400 4.28 -0.04 20.69
C ASN A 400 5.71 0.09 20.14
N SER A 401 6.57 -0.91 20.39
CA SER A 401 7.94 -0.89 19.86
C SER A 401 7.97 -1.09 18.34
N PHE A 402 7.08 -1.94 17.80
CA PHE A 402 6.89 -2.07 16.36
C PHE A 402 6.47 -0.75 15.70
N ASP A 403 5.46 -0.07 16.24
CA ASP A 403 4.96 1.19 15.66
C ASP A 403 6.02 2.30 15.70
N CYS A 404 6.78 2.41 16.79
CA CYS A 404 7.92 3.33 16.87
C CYS A 404 8.98 3.01 15.81
N PHE A 405 9.33 1.73 15.67
CA PHE A 405 10.29 1.30 14.65
C PHE A 405 9.80 1.58 13.22
N MET A 406 8.51 1.39 12.92
CA MET A 406 7.95 1.70 11.60
C MET A 406 7.95 3.21 11.30
N ILE A 407 7.78 4.05 12.33
CA ILE A 407 7.97 5.51 12.22
C ILE A 407 9.42 5.84 11.90
N GLU A 408 10.39 5.20 12.56
CA GLU A 408 11.80 5.39 12.26
C GLU A 408 12.18 4.93 10.84
N CYS A 409 11.57 3.86 10.33
CA CYS A 409 11.78 3.41 8.95
C CYS A 409 11.38 4.52 7.97
N LEU A 410 10.19 5.10 8.16
CA LEU A 410 9.71 6.22 7.35
C LEU A 410 10.63 7.44 7.48
N GLN A 411 11.03 7.79 8.71
CA GLN A 411 11.93 8.92 8.93
C GLN A 411 13.28 8.71 8.24
N LEU A 412 13.88 7.51 8.34
CA LEU A 412 15.13 7.18 7.65
C LEU A 412 15.00 7.39 6.14
N TYR A 413 13.90 6.96 5.53
CA TYR A 413 13.65 7.18 4.11
C TYR A 413 13.53 8.68 3.77
N LEU A 414 12.86 9.48 4.60
CA LEU A 414 12.80 10.94 4.39
C LEU A 414 14.17 11.61 4.50
N MET A 415 15.08 11.06 5.33
CA MET A 415 16.45 11.57 5.50
C MET A 415 17.40 11.16 4.38
N ARG A 416 17.35 9.90 3.94
CA ARG A 416 18.40 9.31 3.09
C ARG A 416 17.90 8.83 1.74
N GLY A 417 16.59 8.88 1.49
CA GLY A 417 15.96 8.18 0.37
C GLY A 417 16.14 6.66 0.49
N LEU A 418 16.12 5.97 -0.65
CA LEU A 418 16.44 4.55 -0.74
C LEU A 418 17.96 4.36 -0.61
N VAL A 419 18.38 3.64 0.42
CA VAL A 419 19.80 3.37 0.69
C VAL A 419 20.26 2.19 -0.17
N ALA A 420 21.22 2.43 -1.06
CA ALA A 420 21.84 1.38 -1.86
C ALA A 420 22.88 0.59 -1.06
N TYR A 421 23.05 -0.68 -1.42
CA TYR A 421 24.11 -1.55 -0.90
C TYR A 421 24.66 -2.43 -2.02
N GLU A 422 25.87 -2.96 -1.85
CA GLU A 422 26.46 -3.90 -2.79
C GLU A 422 25.78 -5.27 -2.64
N TYR A 423 25.24 -5.79 -3.73
CA TYR A 423 24.60 -7.09 -3.72
C TYR A 423 25.63 -8.20 -3.49
N VAL A 424 25.30 -9.16 -2.64
CA VAL A 424 26.21 -10.27 -2.35
C VAL A 424 26.25 -11.26 -3.52
N ASN A 425 25.09 -11.56 -4.11
CA ASN A 425 24.99 -12.61 -5.14
C ASN A 425 24.12 -12.22 -6.34
N LEU A 426 23.60 -11.00 -6.44
CA LEU A 426 22.61 -10.64 -7.48
C LEU A 426 23.13 -10.86 -8.91
N GLU A 427 24.36 -10.47 -9.22
CA GLU A 427 24.94 -10.68 -10.56
C GLU A 427 25.09 -12.17 -10.89
N LYS A 428 25.63 -12.93 -9.93
CA LYS A 428 25.77 -14.39 -10.04
C LYS A 428 24.39 -15.04 -10.23
N LYS A 429 23.38 -14.57 -9.52
CA LYS A 429 21.98 -15.05 -9.62
C LYS A 429 21.36 -14.77 -10.98
N LYS A 430 21.48 -13.53 -11.45
CA LYS A 430 21.01 -13.14 -12.78
C LYS A 430 21.67 -13.98 -13.87
N LEU A 431 22.97 -14.27 -13.70
CA LEU A 431 23.70 -15.11 -14.64
C LEU A 431 23.11 -16.53 -14.64
N ILE A 432 23.01 -17.16 -13.48
CA ILE A 432 22.47 -18.51 -13.32
C ILE A 432 21.04 -18.64 -13.87
N ASP A 433 20.16 -17.67 -13.59
CA ASP A 433 18.76 -17.70 -14.04
C ASP A 433 18.59 -17.48 -15.56
N GLU A 434 19.57 -16.84 -16.22
CA GLU A 434 19.62 -16.70 -17.68
C GLU A 434 20.42 -17.81 -18.38
N THR A 435 21.31 -18.49 -17.64
CA THR A 435 22.21 -19.52 -18.15
C THR A 435 22.06 -20.85 -17.40
N SER A 436 22.96 -21.11 -16.44
CA SER A 436 23.04 -22.27 -15.56
C SER A 436 24.11 -22.01 -14.48
N ILE A 437 24.13 -22.83 -13.42
CA ILE A 437 25.15 -22.76 -12.36
C ILE A 437 26.55 -23.09 -12.90
N GLU A 438 26.63 -24.11 -13.75
CA GLU A 438 27.88 -24.55 -14.37
C GLU A 438 28.50 -23.46 -15.24
N PHE A 439 27.67 -22.75 -16.02
CA PHE A 439 28.17 -21.63 -16.82
C PHE A 439 28.66 -20.46 -15.97
N SER A 440 27.99 -20.20 -14.84
CA SER A 440 28.46 -19.16 -13.93
C SER A 440 29.85 -19.45 -13.39
N GLU A 441 30.10 -20.69 -12.96
CA GLU A 441 31.41 -21.14 -12.46
C GLU A 441 32.47 -21.11 -13.58
N TYR A 442 32.13 -21.67 -14.75
CA TYR A 442 33.01 -21.65 -15.92
C TYR A 442 33.44 -20.24 -16.32
N SER A 443 32.51 -19.28 -16.26
CA SER A 443 32.78 -17.90 -16.66
C SER A 443 33.74 -17.15 -15.73
N GLU A 444 33.88 -17.58 -14.46
CA GLU A 444 34.82 -16.99 -13.50
C GLU A 444 36.28 -17.29 -13.87
N GLY A 445 36.54 -18.35 -14.65
CA GLY A 445 37.87 -18.73 -15.13
C GLY A 445 38.34 -18.01 -16.40
N LEU A 446 37.55 -17.06 -16.93
CA LEU A 446 37.85 -16.37 -18.19
C LEU A 446 38.64 -15.07 -17.96
N GLU A 447 39.66 -14.88 -18.78
CA GLU A 447 40.55 -13.72 -18.76
C GLU A 447 40.03 -12.64 -19.71
N LEU A 448 40.08 -11.39 -19.27
CA LEU A 448 39.81 -10.24 -20.12
C LEU A 448 40.88 -10.12 -21.23
N GLU A 449 40.46 -9.58 -22.37
CA GLU A 449 41.30 -9.31 -23.56
C GLU A 449 41.91 -10.55 -24.23
N LYS A 450 41.64 -11.74 -23.71
CA LYS A 450 42.03 -13.00 -24.32
C LYS A 450 41.06 -13.41 -25.42
N GLU A 451 41.62 -13.87 -26.53
CA GLU A 451 40.86 -14.41 -27.65
C GLU A 451 40.62 -15.91 -27.44
N TYR A 452 39.35 -16.29 -27.41
CA TYR A 452 38.92 -17.68 -27.23
C TYR A 452 38.24 -18.20 -28.49
N ASP A 453 38.61 -19.39 -28.97
CA ASP A 453 37.87 -20.04 -30.06
C ASP A 453 36.54 -20.61 -29.53
N LYS A 454 35.44 -20.31 -30.23
CA LYS A 454 34.09 -20.73 -29.81
C LYS A 454 33.92 -22.24 -29.80
N LYS A 455 34.65 -22.96 -30.64
CA LYS A 455 34.56 -24.42 -30.73
C LYS A 455 35.30 -25.04 -29.56
N GLU A 456 36.51 -24.53 -29.27
CA GLU A 456 37.30 -24.95 -28.12
C GLU A 456 36.56 -24.65 -26.81
N LEU A 457 36.05 -23.44 -26.59
CA LEU A 457 35.23 -23.11 -25.40
C LEU A 457 34.03 -24.03 -25.23
N PHE A 458 33.37 -24.41 -26.33
CA PHE A 458 32.20 -25.28 -26.28
C PHE A 458 32.57 -26.73 -25.97
N GLU A 459 33.67 -27.23 -26.52
CA GLU A 459 34.20 -28.56 -26.22
C GLU A 459 34.75 -28.62 -24.78
N ASP A 460 35.46 -27.59 -24.33
CA ASP A 460 35.99 -27.46 -22.96
C ASP A 460 34.85 -27.41 -21.93
N PHE A 461 33.83 -26.58 -22.16
CA PHE A 461 32.67 -26.51 -21.27
C PHE A 461 31.95 -27.86 -21.16
N LYS A 462 31.76 -28.57 -22.29
CA LYS A 462 31.13 -29.90 -22.29
C LYS A 462 31.98 -30.97 -21.59
N LYS A 463 33.30 -30.87 -21.74
CA LYS A 463 34.24 -31.78 -21.09
C LYS A 463 34.25 -31.60 -19.57
N GLU A 464 34.16 -30.35 -19.11
CA GLU A 464 34.11 -30.02 -17.69
C GLU A 464 32.75 -30.35 -17.06
N TYR A 465 31.65 -30.19 -17.81
CA TYR A 465 30.29 -30.43 -17.35
C TYR A 465 29.56 -31.46 -18.25
N SER A 466 29.79 -32.75 -17.96
CA SER A 466 29.33 -33.89 -18.79
C SER A 466 27.81 -34.04 -18.92
N ASP A 467 27.02 -33.37 -18.07
CA ASP A 467 25.55 -33.40 -18.12
C ASP A 467 24.98 -32.73 -19.39
N TYR A 468 25.81 -31.95 -20.08
CA TYR A 468 25.48 -31.31 -21.36
C TYR A 468 25.84 -32.16 -22.60
N ASP A 469 26.30 -33.41 -22.41
CA ASP A 469 26.97 -34.19 -23.46
C ASP A 469 26.09 -35.24 -24.18
N SER A 470 24.83 -35.44 -23.78
CA SER A 470 23.97 -36.50 -24.35
C SER A 470 22.62 -36.02 -24.90
N ASP A 471 22.05 -36.78 -25.86
CA ASP A 471 20.84 -36.53 -26.65
C ASP A 471 19.52 -36.51 -25.83
N GLY A 472 19.47 -35.65 -24.82
CA GLY A 472 18.30 -35.36 -24.00
C GLY A 472 17.75 -33.93 -24.19
N PRO A 473 16.64 -33.58 -23.52
CA PRO A 473 16.01 -32.26 -23.61
C PRO A 473 16.86 -31.09 -23.07
N GLY A 474 18.02 -31.37 -22.46
CA GLY A 474 19.01 -30.39 -21.98
C GLY A 474 20.15 -30.05 -22.96
N LYS A 475 20.12 -30.55 -24.20
CA LYS A 475 21.22 -30.41 -25.18
C LYS A 475 21.65 -28.94 -25.38
N LEU A 476 22.86 -28.62 -24.90
CA LEU A 476 23.49 -27.32 -25.11
C LEU A 476 24.04 -27.25 -26.54
N THR A 477 23.74 -26.16 -27.25
CA THR A 477 24.31 -25.89 -28.57
C THR A 477 25.38 -24.80 -28.45
N GLN A 478 26.37 -24.81 -29.34
CA GLN A 478 27.38 -23.74 -29.41
C GLN A 478 26.75 -22.34 -29.55
N ARG A 479 25.61 -22.25 -30.26
CA ARG A 479 24.83 -21.01 -30.38
C ARG A 479 24.25 -20.56 -29.03
N LYS A 480 23.71 -21.50 -28.24
CA LYS A 480 23.17 -21.21 -26.90
C LYS A 480 24.29 -20.81 -25.93
N LEU A 481 25.44 -21.49 -25.95
CA LEU A 481 26.61 -21.08 -25.15
C LEU A 481 27.16 -19.71 -25.56
N THR A 482 27.21 -19.40 -26.87
CA THR A 482 27.59 -18.06 -27.36
C THR A 482 26.60 -16.99 -26.87
N HIS A 483 25.30 -17.31 -26.80
CA HIS A 483 24.31 -16.41 -26.22
C HIS A 483 24.51 -16.22 -24.71
N TRP A 484 24.85 -17.28 -23.96
CA TRP A 484 25.20 -17.19 -22.55
C TRP A 484 26.40 -16.27 -22.31
N PHE A 485 27.43 -16.29 -23.16
CA PHE A 485 28.53 -15.31 -23.09
C PHE A 485 28.06 -13.87 -23.27
N LYS A 486 27.13 -13.61 -24.20
CA LYS A 486 26.54 -12.26 -24.35
C LYS A 486 25.79 -11.82 -23.10
N MET A 487 25.05 -12.74 -22.46
CA MET A 487 24.35 -12.46 -21.21
C MET A 487 25.34 -12.18 -20.07
N PHE A 488 26.41 -12.96 -19.97
CA PHE A 488 27.52 -12.73 -19.04
C PHE A 488 28.11 -11.33 -19.20
N GLY A 489 28.47 -10.95 -20.42
CA GLY A 489 29.00 -9.61 -20.70
C GLY A 489 28.04 -8.52 -20.26
N ARG A 490 26.77 -8.60 -20.65
CA ARG A 490 25.74 -7.63 -20.25
C ARG A 490 25.57 -7.54 -18.73
N ILE A 491 25.55 -8.66 -18.03
CA ILE A 491 25.36 -8.70 -16.56
C ILE A 491 26.58 -8.13 -15.83
N LYS A 492 27.80 -8.37 -16.34
CA LYS A 492 29.06 -7.87 -15.78
C LYS A 492 29.47 -6.47 -16.26
N GLY A 493 28.67 -5.85 -17.14
CA GLY A 493 29.02 -4.58 -17.77
C GLY A 493 30.22 -4.67 -18.74
N LEU A 494 30.51 -5.85 -19.28
CA LEU A 494 31.59 -6.13 -20.22
C LEU A 494 31.07 -6.23 -21.66
N ASN A 495 31.94 -5.94 -22.62
CA ASN A 495 31.65 -6.10 -24.05
C ASN A 495 32.15 -7.45 -24.56
N ILE A 496 31.29 -8.15 -25.29
CA ILE A 496 31.60 -9.45 -25.92
C ILE A 496 31.75 -9.22 -27.42
N VAL A 497 32.99 -9.24 -27.89
CA VAL A 497 33.32 -9.02 -29.31
C VAL A 497 33.44 -10.37 -30.00
N GLU A 498 32.68 -10.57 -31.07
CA GLU A 498 32.75 -11.78 -31.90
C GLU A 498 33.56 -11.49 -33.17
N ASN A 499 34.65 -12.22 -33.36
CA ASN A 499 35.49 -12.11 -34.56
C ASN A 499 35.38 -13.36 -35.45
N LYS A 500 35.74 -13.19 -36.72
CA LYS A 500 35.83 -14.28 -37.71
C LYS A 500 37.12 -14.13 -38.49
N SER A 501 38.01 -15.12 -38.38
CA SER A 501 39.24 -15.20 -39.17
C SER A 501 39.28 -16.55 -39.88
N GLY A 502 39.05 -16.55 -41.19
CA GLY A 502 38.92 -17.77 -41.99
C GLY A 502 37.77 -18.67 -41.51
N ALA A 503 38.10 -19.91 -41.11
CA ALA A 503 37.15 -20.88 -40.54
C ALA A 503 36.97 -20.73 -39.02
N LYS A 504 37.87 -20.03 -38.32
CA LYS A 504 37.81 -19.83 -36.87
C LYS A 504 36.81 -18.73 -36.51
N ARG A 505 36.06 -18.96 -35.43
CA ARG A 505 35.12 -18.00 -34.86
C ARG A 505 35.49 -17.82 -33.40
N THR A 506 35.83 -16.59 -33.02
CA THR A 506 36.38 -16.31 -31.69
C THR A 506 35.50 -15.34 -30.91
N ILE A 507 35.69 -15.32 -29.60
CA ILE A 507 35.11 -14.37 -28.66
C ILE A 507 36.25 -13.71 -27.89
N VAL A 508 36.16 -12.39 -27.72
CA VAL A 508 37.01 -11.61 -26.83
C VAL A 508 36.12 -10.90 -25.82
N ILE A 509 36.46 -11.01 -24.53
CA ILE A 509 35.79 -10.30 -23.44
C ILE A 509 36.60 -9.04 -23.16
N VAL A 510 36.01 -7.87 -23.38
CA VAL A 510 36.72 -6.59 -23.21
C VAL A 510 35.98 -5.68 -22.23
N ASN A 511 36.72 -4.82 -21.55
CA ASN A 511 36.12 -3.74 -20.77
C ASN A 511 35.25 -2.86 -21.67
N PRO A 512 34.19 -2.24 -21.14
CA PRO A 512 33.44 -1.24 -21.89
C PRO A 512 34.42 -0.14 -22.29
N HIS A 513 34.60 0.10 -23.59
CA HIS A 513 35.41 1.24 -24.04
C HIS A 513 34.83 2.51 -23.39
N PRO A 514 35.66 3.43 -22.89
CA PRO A 514 35.15 4.76 -22.57
C PRO A 514 34.57 5.31 -23.87
N SER A 515 33.25 5.56 -23.88
CA SER A 515 32.66 6.37 -24.93
C SER A 515 33.50 7.65 -25.03
N PRO A 516 33.91 8.09 -26.23
CA PRO A 516 34.41 9.43 -26.36
C PRO A 516 33.29 10.35 -25.85
N LEU A 517 33.57 11.08 -24.77
CA LEU A 517 32.66 12.09 -24.22
C LEU A 517 32.21 13.02 -25.37
N PRO A 518 30.93 13.44 -25.40
CA PRO A 518 30.47 14.41 -26.38
C PRO A 518 31.25 15.73 -26.31
#